data_AF-A0A845E927-F1
#
_entry.id   AF-A0A845E927-F1
#
_cell.length_a   1.000
_cell.length_b   1.000
_cell.length_c   1.000
_cell.angle_alpha   90.00
_cell.angle_beta   90.00
_cell.angle_gamma   90.00
#
_symmetry.space_group_name_H-M   'P 1'
#
loop_
_entity.id
_entity.type
_entity.pdbx_description
1 polymer ?
#
loop_
_entity_poly.entity_id
_entity_poly.type
_entity_poly.pdbx_seq_one_letter_code
_entity_poly.pdbx_strand_id
1 'polypeptide(L)'
;MDGSAALTGLILGLSLPPLLPWWIALVATASAIILAKHLYGGLGSNLFNPAMVGYALVLVSFPEAMSTRWALPLSLQETPLSLLDSLSVFTGLGSTSVDAFTGATPLDDYKHAIDGAIASQVTTAPIYGDRVALGWEWVNLGFLAGGLLLIQRRIITWHIPVSLLGALTMMALLFGYDPDQSVP
;
A
#
# COMPACT_ATOMS: atom_id res chain seq x y z
N MET A 1 2.97 27.68 9.57
CA MET A 1 3.45 26.32 9.26
C MET A 1 2.50 25.74 8.23
N ASP A 2 2.97 25.53 7.01
CA ASP A 2 2.08 25.36 5.85
C ASP A 2 1.49 23.94 5.73
N GLY A 3 1.60 23.11 6.77
CA GLY A 3 1.04 21.76 6.88
C GLY A 3 1.58 20.73 5.88
N SER A 4 2.24 21.16 4.80
CA SER A 4 2.62 20.34 3.67
C SER A 4 3.59 19.22 4.03
N ALA A 5 4.54 19.46 4.94
CA ALA A 5 5.45 18.39 5.40
C ALA A 5 4.70 17.31 6.20
N ALA A 6 3.73 17.72 7.04
CA ALA A 6 2.90 16.80 7.79
C ALA A 6 2.00 15.97 6.85
N LEU A 7 1.42 16.60 5.83
CA LEU A 7 0.64 15.91 4.79
C LEU A 7 1.51 14.91 4.01
N THR A 8 2.73 15.29 3.60
CA THR A 8 3.68 14.37 2.94
C THR A 8 4.00 13.18 3.84
N GLY A 9 4.27 13.41 5.13
CA GLY A 9 4.52 12.34 6.09
C GLY A 9 3.31 11.42 6.29
N LEU A 10 2.10 11.98 6.33
CA LEU A 10 0.85 11.21 6.46
C LEU A 10 0.58 10.34 5.23
N ILE A 11 0.70 10.91 4.03
CA ILE A 11 0.52 10.16 2.78
C ILE A 11 1.56 9.05 2.68
N LEU A 12 2.83 9.36 2.99
CA LEU A 12 3.89 8.37 2.97
C LEU A 12 3.65 7.26 4.00
N GLY A 13 3.26 7.60 5.23
CA GLY A 13 2.93 6.62 6.27
C GLY A 13 1.78 5.69 5.87
N LEU A 14 0.76 6.19 5.16
CA LEU A 14 -0.33 5.38 4.62
C LEU A 14 0.12 4.47 3.45
N SER A 15 1.16 4.85 2.71
CA SER A 15 1.71 4.07 1.61
C SER A 15 2.68 2.97 2.05
N LEU A 16 3.17 3.05 3.29
CA LEU A 16 4.16 2.12 3.83
C LEU A 16 3.49 0.95 4.57
N PRO A 17 4.03 -0.28 4.47
CA PRO A 17 3.60 -1.39 5.31
C PRO A 17 3.64 -1.04 6.81
N PRO A 18 2.62 -1.43 7.59
CA PRO A 18 2.48 -1.02 8.98
C PRO A 18 3.53 -1.63 9.91
N LEU A 19 4.12 -2.77 9.56
CA LEU A 19 5.12 -3.49 10.36
C LEU A 19 6.56 -3.24 9.88
N LEU A 20 6.78 -2.12 9.18
CA LEU A 20 8.09 -1.66 8.78
C LEU A 20 8.91 -1.19 10.00
N PRO A 21 10.22 -1.51 10.06
CA PRO A 21 11.12 -0.92 11.02
C PRO A 21 11.13 0.62 10.94
N TRP A 22 11.17 1.27 12.10
CA TRP A 22 11.12 2.73 12.21
C TRP A 22 12.19 3.46 11.38
N TRP A 23 13.39 2.88 11.27
CA TRP A 23 14.51 3.49 10.56
C TRP A 23 14.26 3.53 9.04
N ILE A 24 13.52 2.57 8.48
CA ILE A 24 13.16 2.57 7.06
C ILE A 24 12.16 3.70 6.78
N ALA A 25 11.16 3.87 7.65
CA ALA A 25 10.22 4.99 7.55
C ALA A 25 10.93 6.35 7.70
N LEU A 26 11.96 6.42 8.54
CA LEU A 26 12.81 7.61 8.66
C LEU A 26 13.58 7.89 7.36
N VAL A 27 14.19 6.87 6.75
CA VAL A 27 14.89 7.03 5.45
C VAL A 27 13.92 7.48 4.35
N ALA A 28 12.70 6.92 4.32
CA ALA A 28 11.66 7.29 3.36
C ALA A 28 11.27 8.77 3.50
N THR A 29 10.99 9.21 4.74
CA THR A 29 10.58 10.59 5.04
C THR A 29 11.71 11.59 4.82
N ALA A 30 12.93 11.25 5.22
CA ALA A 30 14.11 12.07 4.95
C ALA A 30 14.33 12.26 3.45
N SER A 31 14.23 11.19 2.67
CA SER A 31 14.33 11.23 1.20
C SER A 31 13.22 12.07 0.57
N ALA A 32 11.96 11.89 0.97
CA ALA A 32 10.83 12.69 0.50
C ALA A 32 11.02 14.19 0.77
N ILE A 33 11.57 14.55 1.93
CA ILE A 33 11.75 15.95 2.30
C ILE A 33 13.01 16.55 1.65
N ILE A 34 14.15 15.88 1.77
CA ILE A 34 15.44 16.43 1.34
C ILE A 34 15.54 16.38 -0.19
N LEU A 35 15.33 15.20 -0.80
CA LEU A 35 15.55 14.99 -2.22
C LEU A 35 14.39 15.51 -3.07
N ALA A 36 13.15 15.26 -2.65
CA ALA A 36 12.00 15.57 -3.50
C ALA A 36 11.43 16.97 -3.27
N LYS A 37 11.60 17.55 -2.07
CA LYS A 37 11.04 18.87 -1.75
C LYS A 37 12.09 19.98 -1.69
N HIS A 38 13.19 19.79 -0.96
CA HIS A 38 14.18 20.85 -0.77
C HIS A 38 15.09 21.04 -1.99
N LEU A 39 15.47 19.95 -2.68
CA LEU A 39 16.32 20.02 -3.88
C LEU A 39 15.71 20.86 -5.01
N TYR A 40 14.38 20.86 -5.13
CA TYR A 40 13.66 21.57 -6.20
C TYR A 40 13.25 23.01 -5.83
N GLY A 41 13.76 23.55 -4.72
CA GLY A 41 13.50 24.94 -4.34
C GLY A 41 12.34 25.15 -3.36
N GLY A 42 11.79 24.08 -2.77
CA GLY A 42 10.84 24.17 -1.67
C GLY A 42 9.37 24.25 -2.08
N LEU A 43 8.58 25.03 -1.34
CA LEU A 43 7.12 25.06 -1.48
C LEU A 43 6.70 25.77 -2.79
N GLY A 44 6.06 25.03 -3.69
CA GLY A 44 5.48 25.55 -4.94
C GLY A 44 6.16 25.05 -6.22
N SER A 45 7.31 24.38 -6.12
CA SER A 45 8.08 23.83 -7.24
C SER A 45 8.23 22.30 -7.17
N ASN A 46 7.17 21.61 -6.76
CA ASN A 46 7.16 20.14 -6.73
C ASN A 46 6.89 19.58 -8.14
N LEU A 47 7.95 19.21 -8.86
CA LEU A 47 7.81 18.50 -10.15
C LEU A 47 7.07 17.15 -9.98
N PHE A 48 7.28 16.50 -8.84
CA PHE A 48 6.67 15.22 -8.47
C PHE A 48 6.07 15.28 -7.07
N ASN A 49 5.15 14.36 -6.75
CA ASN A 49 4.64 14.19 -5.39
C ASN A 49 5.79 13.75 -4.45
N PRO A 50 6.21 14.55 -3.47
CA PRO A 50 7.36 14.23 -2.62
C PRO A 50 7.20 12.92 -1.85
N ALA A 51 5.97 12.58 -1.44
CA ALA A 51 5.69 11.33 -0.73
C ALA A 51 5.99 10.11 -1.61
N MET A 52 5.60 10.16 -2.90
CA MET A 52 5.82 9.05 -3.84
C MET A 52 7.30 8.87 -4.17
N VAL A 53 8.12 9.93 -4.12
CA VAL A 53 9.57 9.81 -4.31
C VAL A 53 10.21 9.06 -3.14
N GLY A 54 9.82 9.38 -1.90
CA GLY A 54 10.26 8.64 -0.71
C GLY A 54 9.83 7.17 -0.77
N TYR A 55 8.58 6.90 -1.15
CA TYR A 55 8.06 5.55 -1.34
C TYR A 55 8.85 4.77 -2.40
N ALA A 56 9.06 5.36 -3.58
CA ALA A 56 9.79 4.72 -4.67
C ALA A 56 11.24 4.36 -4.29
N LEU A 57 11.93 5.25 -3.56
CA LEU A 57 13.29 4.99 -3.10
C LEU A 57 13.35 3.75 -2.21
N VAL A 58 12.42 3.62 -1.26
CA VAL A 58 12.43 2.50 -0.32
C VAL A 58 11.91 1.22 -0.97
N LEU A 59 10.98 1.31 -1.92
CA LEU A 59 10.56 0.18 -2.75
C LEU A 59 11.73 -0.43 -3.52
N VAL A 60 12.60 0.40 -4.11
CA VAL A 60 13.79 -0.07 -4.84
C VAL A 60 14.90 -0.53 -3.90
N SER A 61 15.12 0.18 -2.78
CA SER A 61 16.25 -0.09 -1.88
C SER A 61 16.00 -1.23 -0.90
N PHE A 62 14.73 -1.47 -0.54
CA PHE A 62 14.31 -2.45 0.47
C PHE A 62 13.07 -3.24 0.03
N PRO A 63 13.12 -3.96 -1.11
CA PRO A 63 11.96 -4.66 -1.67
C PRO A 63 11.42 -5.74 -0.74
N GLU A 64 12.30 -6.50 -0.07
CA GLU A 64 11.90 -7.53 0.90
C GLU A 64 11.05 -6.95 2.03
N ALA A 65 11.50 -5.84 2.63
CA ALA A 65 10.78 -5.18 3.71
C ALA A 65 9.43 -4.59 3.24
N MET A 66 9.29 -4.28 1.95
CA MET A 66 8.05 -3.74 1.37
C MET A 66 7.04 -4.82 0.99
N SER A 67 7.46 -6.00 0.58
CA SER A 67 6.55 -7.08 0.20
C SER A 67 6.14 -7.97 1.38
N THR A 68 7.04 -8.14 2.35
CA THR A 68 6.86 -9.14 3.43
C THR A 68 6.33 -8.56 4.73
N ARG A 69 6.20 -7.23 4.90
CA ARG A 69 5.82 -6.60 6.19
C ARG A 69 4.38 -6.07 6.21
N TRP A 70 3.50 -6.61 5.38
CA TRP A 70 2.07 -6.28 5.41
C TRP A 70 1.37 -7.07 6.51
N ALA A 71 0.49 -6.40 7.26
CA ALA A 71 -0.25 -7.06 8.33
C ALA A 71 -1.28 -8.05 7.75
N LEU A 72 -1.32 -9.26 8.31
CA LEU A 72 -2.39 -10.22 8.01
C LEU A 72 -3.76 -9.69 8.47
N PRO A 73 -4.86 -10.05 7.79
CA PRO A 73 -6.22 -9.81 8.29
C PRO A 73 -6.42 -10.39 9.69
N LEU A 74 -7.11 -9.66 10.57
CA LEU A 74 -7.30 -10.04 11.97
C LEU A 74 -7.94 -11.44 12.15
N SER A 75 -8.79 -11.85 11.20
CA SER A 75 -9.42 -13.18 11.18
C SER A 75 -8.45 -14.33 10.92
N LEU A 76 -7.26 -14.04 10.39
CA LEU A 76 -6.22 -15.02 10.06
C LEU A 76 -5.05 -14.97 11.06
N GLN A 77 -5.07 -14.05 12.01
CA GLN A 77 -4.07 -13.97 13.07
C GLN A 77 -4.44 -14.93 14.20
N GLU A 78 -3.55 -15.88 14.53
CA GLU A 78 -3.76 -16.80 15.65
C GLU A 78 -3.75 -16.09 17.01
N THR A 79 -3.02 -14.97 17.11
CA THR A 79 -3.01 -14.09 18.28
C THR A 79 -3.18 -12.64 17.83
N PRO A 80 -4.06 -11.84 18.47
CA PRO A 80 -4.20 -10.44 18.12
C PRO A 80 -2.97 -9.65 18.55
N LEU A 81 -2.42 -8.86 17.63
CA LEU A 81 -1.26 -8.00 17.89
C LEU A 81 -1.58 -7.01 19.02
N SER A 82 -0.89 -7.12 20.17
CA SER A 82 -1.03 -6.10 21.22
C SER A 82 -0.22 -4.84 20.85
N LEU A 83 -0.53 -3.72 21.51
CA LEU A 83 0.23 -2.49 21.32
C LEU A 83 1.71 -2.65 21.71
N LEU A 84 2.00 -3.47 22.72
CA LEU A 84 3.36 -3.75 23.17
C LEU A 84 4.13 -4.58 22.14
N ASP A 85 3.46 -5.54 21.48
CA ASP A 85 4.06 -6.35 20.41
C ASP A 85 4.29 -5.51 19.15
N SER A 86 3.35 -4.62 18.82
CA SER A 86 3.50 -3.68 17.71
C SER A 86 4.70 -2.76 17.94
N LEU A 87 4.88 -2.26 19.17
CA LEU A 87 6.01 -1.41 19.53
C LEU A 87 7.34 -2.19 19.50
N SER A 88 7.34 -3.45 19.95
CA SER A 88 8.55 -4.27 19.99
C SER A 88 9.03 -4.65 18.58
N VAL A 89 8.10 -4.95 17.66
CA VAL A 89 8.36 -5.15 16.23
C VAL A 89 8.82 -3.86 15.56
N PHE A 90 8.16 -2.73 15.84
CA PHE A 90 8.51 -1.43 15.27
C PHE A 90 9.92 -0.98 15.68
N THR A 91 10.27 -1.13 16.96
CA THR A 91 11.58 -0.74 17.52
C THR A 91 12.69 -1.74 17.23
N GLY A 92 12.35 -2.98 16.88
CA GLY A 92 13.30 -4.07 16.67
C GLY A 92 13.96 -4.60 17.94
N LEU A 93 13.41 -4.25 19.11
CA LEU A 93 13.95 -4.63 20.44
C LEU A 93 13.27 -5.89 21.02
N GLY A 94 12.24 -6.43 20.37
CA GLY A 94 11.52 -7.62 20.81
C GLY A 94 11.94 -8.92 20.11
N SER A 95 11.74 -10.05 20.77
CA SER A 95 11.91 -11.41 20.22
C SER A 95 10.65 -11.95 19.53
N THR A 96 9.62 -11.12 19.35
CA THR A 96 8.36 -11.53 18.72
C THR A 96 8.62 -11.83 17.24
N SER A 97 8.36 -13.07 16.82
CA SER A 97 8.53 -13.50 15.43
C SER A 97 7.58 -12.72 14.53
N VAL A 98 8.13 -11.87 13.68
CA VAL A 98 7.39 -11.00 12.75
C VAL A 98 6.54 -11.83 11.78
N ASP A 99 7.03 -13.00 11.39
CA ASP A 99 6.41 -13.90 10.40
C ASP A 99 5.00 -14.38 10.79
N ALA A 100 4.67 -14.39 12.09
CA ALA A 100 3.34 -14.79 12.57
C ALA A 100 2.25 -13.73 12.27
N PHE A 101 2.66 -12.49 12.00
CA PHE A 101 1.78 -11.33 11.86
C PHE A 101 1.88 -10.66 10.50
N THR A 102 2.84 -11.09 9.69
CA THR A 102 3.04 -10.59 8.34
C THR A 102 2.68 -11.60 7.27
N GLY A 103 2.07 -11.14 6.18
CA GLY A 103 1.73 -12.00 5.05
C GLY A 103 1.90 -11.30 3.71
N ALA A 104 1.77 -12.08 2.64
CA ALA A 104 1.70 -11.55 1.29
C ALA A 104 0.45 -10.65 1.15
N THR A 105 0.56 -9.61 0.31
CA THR A 105 -0.64 -8.89 -0.09
C THR A 105 -1.53 -9.80 -0.93
N PRO A 106 -2.86 -9.60 -0.96
CA PRO A 106 -3.74 -10.41 -1.81
C PRO A 106 -3.31 -10.38 -3.28
N LEU A 107 -2.77 -9.25 -3.74
CA LEU A 107 -2.28 -9.14 -5.12
C LEU A 107 -1.02 -9.98 -5.35
N ASP A 108 -0.07 -9.98 -4.41
CA ASP A 108 1.15 -10.79 -4.50
C ASP A 108 0.83 -12.28 -4.38
N ASP A 109 -0.08 -12.66 -3.48
CA ASP A 109 -0.58 -14.03 -3.34
C ASP A 109 -1.25 -14.50 -4.62
N TYR A 110 -2.14 -13.70 -5.21
CA TYR A 110 -2.77 -14.01 -6.49
C TYR A 110 -1.73 -14.23 -7.59
N LYS A 111 -0.77 -13.31 -7.72
CA LYS A 111 0.26 -13.33 -8.76
C LYS A 111 1.16 -14.57 -8.66
N HIS A 112 1.44 -15.06 -7.46
CA HIS A 112 2.28 -16.25 -7.28
C HIS A 112 1.49 -17.56 -7.36
N ALA A 113 0.23 -17.58 -6.94
CA ALA A 113 -0.58 -18.80 -6.92
C ALA A 113 -1.11 -19.18 -8.31
N ILE A 114 -1.34 -18.20 -9.18
CA ILE A 114 -1.92 -18.37 -10.52
C ILE A 114 -0.96 -19.07 -11.51
N ASP A 115 0.36 -19.06 -11.26
CA ASP A 115 1.36 -19.79 -12.06
C ASP A 115 1.13 -21.32 -12.06
N GLY A 116 0.46 -21.83 -11.03
CA GLY A 116 0.24 -23.27 -10.82
C GLY A 116 -1.21 -23.68 -10.59
N ALA A 117 -2.16 -22.74 -10.60
CA ALA A 117 -3.56 -22.98 -10.26
C ALA A 117 -4.51 -22.14 -11.12
N ILE A 118 -5.76 -22.57 -11.17
CA ILE A 118 -6.85 -21.85 -11.86
C ILE A 118 -7.32 -20.71 -10.95
N ALA A 119 -7.76 -19.58 -11.51
CA ALA A 119 -8.23 -18.40 -10.74
C ALA A 119 -9.30 -18.75 -9.68
N SER A 120 -10.19 -19.70 -9.99
CA SER A 120 -11.21 -20.21 -9.04
C SER A 120 -10.61 -20.93 -7.82
N GLN A 121 -9.44 -21.53 -7.95
CA GLN A 121 -8.74 -22.21 -6.87
C GLN A 121 -7.96 -21.22 -6.01
N VAL A 122 -7.31 -20.23 -6.65
CA VAL A 122 -6.57 -19.16 -5.96
C VAL A 122 -7.48 -18.36 -5.04
N THR A 123 -8.67 -18.01 -5.53
CA THR A 123 -9.67 -17.24 -4.76
C THR A 123 -10.31 -18.03 -3.61
N THR A 124 -10.00 -19.31 -3.45
CA THR A 124 -10.41 -20.12 -2.30
C THR A 124 -9.41 -20.01 -1.12
N ALA A 125 -8.26 -19.37 -1.33
CA ALA A 125 -7.27 -19.18 -0.28
C ALA A 125 -7.84 -18.34 0.89
N PRO A 126 -7.39 -18.59 2.13
CA PRO A 126 -7.97 -17.98 3.34
C PRO A 126 -7.87 -16.45 3.39
N ILE A 127 -6.99 -15.84 2.58
CA ILE A 127 -6.87 -14.38 2.44
C ILE A 127 -8.07 -13.74 1.71
N TYR A 128 -8.81 -14.54 0.93
CA TYR A 128 -10.03 -14.13 0.24
C TYR A 128 -11.27 -14.55 1.04
N GLY A 129 -12.21 -13.62 1.18
CA GLY A 129 -13.54 -13.88 1.70
C GLY A 129 -14.51 -14.22 0.56
N ASP A 130 -15.72 -13.68 0.62
CA ASP A 130 -16.69 -13.81 -0.48
C ASP A 130 -16.32 -12.85 -1.63
N ARG A 131 -15.32 -13.26 -2.43
CA ARG A 131 -14.83 -12.61 -3.67
C ARG A 131 -13.96 -11.37 -3.49
N VAL A 132 -13.75 -10.88 -2.27
CA VAL A 132 -12.82 -9.78 -1.97
C VAL A 132 -11.84 -10.20 -0.87
N ALA A 133 -10.64 -9.63 -0.90
CA ALA A 133 -9.64 -9.86 0.13
C ALA A 133 -10.10 -9.35 1.50
N LEU A 134 -10.00 -10.21 2.51
CA LEU A 134 -10.45 -9.91 3.87
C LEU A 134 -9.70 -8.69 4.44
N GLY A 135 -10.44 -7.76 5.05
CA GLY A 135 -9.89 -6.53 5.65
C GLY A 135 -9.60 -5.41 4.65
N TRP A 136 -9.19 -5.73 3.41
CA TRP A 136 -8.89 -4.75 2.37
C TRP A 136 -10.15 -4.03 1.86
N GLU A 137 -11.32 -4.68 1.95
CA GLU A 137 -12.63 -4.06 1.69
C GLU A 137 -12.81 -2.73 2.43
N TRP A 138 -12.50 -2.71 3.74
CA TRP A 138 -12.68 -1.53 4.58
C TRP A 138 -11.69 -0.42 4.23
N VAL A 139 -10.45 -0.78 3.90
CA VAL A 139 -9.43 0.18 3.45
C VAL A 139 -9.86 0.82 2.13
N ASN A 140 -10.33 0.01 1.17
CA ASN A 140 -10.82 0.49 -0.12
C ASN A 140 -12.05 1.38 0.03
N LEU A 141 -13.01 1.01 0.88
CA LEU A 141 -14.17 1.85 1.19
C LEU A 141 -13.76 3.17 1.85
N GLY A 142 -12.78 3.16 2.74
CA GLY A 142 -12.24 4.37 3.35
C GLY A 142 -11.63 5.33 2.32
N PHE A 143 -10.80 4.82 1.40
CA PHE A 143 -10.24 5.61 0.31
C PHE A 143 -11.31 6.10 -0.67
N LEU A 144 -12.31 5.28 -0.99
CA LEU A 144 -13.43 5.66 -1.85
C LEU A 144 -14.24 6.81 -1.22
N ALA A 145 -14.61 6.68 0.06
CA ALA A 145 -15.34 7.69 0.79
C ALA A 145 -14.54 9.00 0.90
N GLY A 146 -13.24 8.90 1.22
CA GLY A 146 -12.33 10.05 1.26
C GLY A 146 -12.21 10.73 -0.10
N GLY A 147 -12.02 9.96 -1.17
CA GLY A 147 -11.95 10.47 -2.54
C GLY A 147 -13.24 11.17 -2.97
N LEU A 148 -14.40 10.59 -2.67
CA LEU A 148 -15.71 11.17 -2.99
C LEU A 148 -15.95 12.47 -2.21
N LEU A 149 -15.53 12.53 -0.94
CA LEU A 149 -15.57 13.75 -0.13
C LEU A 149 -14.68 14.85 -0.74
N LEU A 150 -13.47 14.52 -1.20
CA LEU A 150 -12.57 15.49 -1.85
C LEU A 150 -13.16 16.05 -3.16
N ILE A 151 -13.86 15.21 -3.95
CA ILE A 151 -14.58 15.63 -5.16
C ILE A 151 -15.76 16.54 -4.76
N GLN A 152 -16.54 16.16 -3.75
CA GLN A 152 -17.67 16.96 -3.26
C GLN A 152 -17.23 18.33 -2.77
N ARG A 153 -16.07 18.40 -2.09
CA ARG A 153 -15.45 19.64 -1.63
C ARG A 153 -14.72 20.41 -2.74
N ARG A 154 -14.71 19.89 -3.98
CA ARG A 154 -14.02 20.46 -5.15
C ARG A 154 -12.53 20.74 -4.91
N ILE A 155 -11.90 19.94 -4.04
CA ILE A 155 -10.45 19.99 -3.81
C ILE A 155 -9.74 19.34 -5.00
N ILE A 156 -10.30 18.25 -5.52
CA ILE A 156 -9.84 17.57 -6.73
C ILE A 156 -10.94 17.59 -7.80
N THR A 157 -10.54 17.52 -9.07
CA THR A 157 -11.48 17.39 -10.19
C THR A 157 -11.81 15.92 -10.45
N TRP A 158 -13.03 15.64 -10.89
CA TRP A 158 -13.47 14.26 -11.19
C TRP A 158 -12.77 13.66 -12.42
N HIS A 159 -12.22 14.51 -13.30
CA HIS A 159 -11.52 14.06 -14.50
C HIS A 159 -10.34 13.14 -14.18
N ILE A 160 -9.54 13.46 -13.14
CA ILE A 160 -8.35 12.67 -12.75
C ILE A 160 -8.73 11.24 -12.35
N PRO A 161 -9.59 11.00 -11.34
CA PRO A 161 -9.92 9.63 -10.93
C PRO A 161 -10.68 8.86 -12.02
N VAL A 162 -11.62 9.50 -12.73
CA VAL A 162 -12.42 8.81 -13.75
C VAL A 162 -11.58 8.43 -14.97
N SER A 163 -10.67 9.30 -15.43
CA SER A 163 -9.78 8.97 -16.54
C SER A 163 -8.81 7.85 -16.18
N LEU A 164 -8.21 7.88 -14.99
CA LEU A 164 -7.31 6.84 -14.51
C LEU A 164 -8.02 5.49 -14.42
N LEU A 165 -9.17 5.43 -13.75
CA LEU A 165 -9.95 4.19 -13.62
C LEU A 165 -10.44 3.70 -14.98
N GLY A 166 -10.96 4.58 -15.83
CA GLY A 166 -11.42 4.22 -17.18
C GLY A 166 -10.30 3.64 -18.05
N ALA A 167 -9.11 4.25 -18.02
CA ALA A 167 -7.95 3.75 -18.75
C ALA A 167 -7.48 2.39 -18.20
N LEU A 168 -7.42 2.23 -16.88
CA LEU A 168 -7.06 0.96 -16.24
C LEU A 168 -8.06 -0.14 -16.58
N THR A 169 -9.37 0.12 -16.48
CA THR A 169 -10.40 -0.85 -16.84
C THR A 169 -10.34 -1.21 -18.32
N MET A 170 -10.11 -0.23 -19.20
CA MET A 170 -9.94 -0.49 -20.63
C MET A 170 -8.73 -1.41 -20.88
N MET A 171 -7.57 -1.11 -20.30
CA MET A 171 -6.39 -1.96 -20.46
C MET A 171 -6.60 -3.35 -19.87
N ALA A 172 -7.22 -3.45 -18.69
CA ALA A 172 -7.52 -4.72 -18.05
C ALA A 172 -8.45 -5.59 -18.91
N LEU A 173 -9.47 -5.02 -19.55
CA LEU A 173 -10.37 -5.77 -20.42
C LEU A 173 -9.72 -6.16 -21.76
N LEU A 174 -8.81 -5.35 -22.29
CA LEU A 174 -8.12 -5.64 -23.54
C LEU A 174 -7.08 -6.76 -23.39
N PHE A 175 -6.35 -6.77 -22.27
CA PHE A 175 -5.25 -7.73 -22.06
C PHE A 175 -5.61 -8.89 -21.11
N GLY A 176 -6.58 -8.71 -20.21
CA GLY A 176 -6.91 -9.65 -19.12
C GLY A 176 -8.31 -10.26 -19.22
N TYR A 177 -8.81 -10.49 -20.44
CA TYR A 177 -10.17 -11.01 -20.66
C TYR A 177 -10.38 -12.43 -20.10
N ASP A 178 -9.34 -13.27 -20.08
CA ASP A 178 -9.41 -14.62 -19.56
C ASP A 178 -8.37 -14.80 -18.43
N PRO A 179 -8.81 -14.88 -17.15
CA PRO A 179 -7.91 -14.91 -15.99
C PRO A 179 -6.99 -16.12 -15.94
N ASP A 180 -7.25 -17.18 -16.73
CA ASP A 180 -6.42 -18.39 -16.77
C ASP A 180 -5.49 -18.44 -18.00
N GLN A 181 -5.74 -17.66 -19.05
CA GLN A 181 -4.91 -17.64 -20.27
C GLN A 181 -4.00 -16.41 -20.39
N SER A 182 -4.32 -15.32 -19.69
CA SER A 182 -3.65 -14.02 -19.85
C SER A 182 -2.61 -13.70 -18.78
N VAL A 183 -2.23 -14.71 -18.00
CA VAL A 183 -1.26 -14.58 -16.93
C VAL A 183 0.12 -15.05 -17.41
N PRO A 184 1.18 -14.23 -17.31
CA PRO A 184 2.53 -14.63 -17.70
C PRO A 184 3.16 -15.61 -16.71
#